data_AF-A0A9D9M6G2-F1
#
_entry.id   AF-A0A9D9M6G2-F1
#
_cell.length_a   1.000
_cell.length_b   1.000
_cell.length_c   1.000
_cell.angle_alpha   90.00
_cell.angle_beta   90.00
_cell.angle_gamma   90.00
#
_symmetry.space_group_name_H-M   'P 1'
#
loop_
_entity.id
_entity.type
_entity.pdbx_description
1 polymer ?
#
loop_
_entity_poly.entity_id
_entity_poly.type
_entity_poly.pdbx_seq_one_letter_code
_entity_poly.pdbx_strand_id
1 'polypeptide(L)'
;MDRRDFLKESAIGIAALAFTSLLDHQVAAAPAERIKNRNSHINMKKIIVIDGGPRPNMNTAQMLQKFAEGARSQGADIEVKTVRLYELDYNDYSLTAPKRMPVVLIETLNGSPLRNNSNGYGSMEHCIKIALGEPRHVVAYNTYQVKNYDRYELAGFSEEAKRKWRDEHWEEDLQKAFDAGRRMAAGI
;
A
#
# COMPACT_ATOMS: atom_id res chain seq x y z
N MET A 1 20.75 0.81 -43.21
CA MET A 1 19.52 0.15 -42.71
C MET A 1 18.80 1.16 -41.83
N ASP A 2 17.62 1.63 -42.24
CA ASP A 2 16.87 2.73 -41.59
C ASP A 2 16.24 2.22 -40.26
N ARG A 3 16.30 3.02 -39.19
CA ARG A 3 15.72 2.71 -37.86
C ARG A 3 14.19 2.53 -37.91
N ARG A 4 13.53 2.95 -38.99
CA ARG A 4 12.09 2.75 -39.21
C ARG A 4 11.72 1.35 -39.72
N ASP A 5 12.69 0.57 -40.20
CA ASP A 5 12.45 -0.81 -40.68
C ASP A 5 12.63 -1.86 -39.57
N PHE A 6 13.43 -1.57 -38.53
CA PHE A 6 13.61 -2.48 -37.38
C PHE A 6 12.33 -2.64 -36.53
N LEU A 7 11.44 -1.65 -36.54
CA LEU A 7 10.17 -1.68 -35.80
C LEU A 7 9.03 -2.40 -36.55
N LYS A 8 9.25 -2.83 -37.80
CA LYS A 8 8.24 -3.56 -38.59
C LYS A 8 8.41 -5.08 -38.59
N GLU A 9 9.54 -5.60 -38.09
CA GLU A 9 9.80 -7.05 -38.04
C GLU A 9 9.89 -7.65 -36.64
N SER A 10 9.81 -6.86 -35.55
CA SER A 10 9.83 -7.37 -34.17
C SER A 10 8.46 -7.33 -33.45
N ALA A 11 7.37 -7.01 -34.15
CA ALA A 11 6.02 -6.87 -33.59
C ALA A 11 5.06 -8.00 -33.96
N ILE A 12 5.55 -9.10 -34.54
CA ILE A 12 4.74 -10.28 -34.87
C ILE A 12 5.37 -11.50 -34.21
N GLY A 13 4.68 -12.01 -33.19
CA GLY A 13 4.98 -13.32 -32.61
C GLY A 13 5.24 -13.27 -31.12
N ILE A 14 4.16 -13.21 -30.31
CA ILE A 14 3.85 -14.12 -29.18
C ILE A 14 2.74 -13.48 -28.34
N ALA A 15 1.58 -14.17 -28.31
CA ALA A 15 0.57 -14.17 -27.24
C ALA A 15 -0.53 -13.09 -27.18
N ALA A 16 -1.01 -12.57 -28.32
CA ALA A 16 -2.43 -12.23 -28.45
C ALA A 16 -3.21 -13.51 -28.83
N LEU A 17 -3.41 -14.43 -27.88
CA LEU A 17 -4.14 -15.68 -28.11
C LEU A 17 -4.71 -16.25 -26.79
N ALA A 18 -5.66 -15.53 -26.19
CA ALA A 18 -6.51 -16.04 -25.10
C ALA A 18 -7.84 -15.27 -24.98
N PHE A 19 -8.44 -14.86 -26.10
CA PHE A 19 -9.71 -14.13 -26.12
C PHE A 19 -10.71 -14.72 -27.13
N THR A 20 -10.95 -16.04 -27.10
CA THR A 20 -12.07 -16.68 -27.82
C THR A 20 -12.44 -18.03 -27.18
N SER A 21 -13.14 -17.96 -26.06
CA SER A 21 -13.93 -19.04 -25.44
C SER A 21 -14.67 -18.34 -24.30
N LEU A 22 -15.92 -17.91 -24.41
CA LEU A 22 -17.08 -18.79 -24.54
C LEU A 22 -18.32 -17.90 -24.83
N LEU A 23 -18.57 -17.56 -26.09
CA LEU A 23 -19.85 -17.04 -26.55
C LEU A 23 -20.11 -17.62 -27.93
N ASP A 24 -20.84 -18.74 -27.96
CA ASP A 24 -21.80 -19.08 -29.02
C ASP A 24 -22.47 -20.41 -28.67
N HIS A 25 -23.51 -20.32 -27.85
CA HIS A 25 -24.72 -21.10 -28.09
C HIS A 25 -25.88 -20.10 -28.03
N GLN A 26 -26.40 -19.76 -29.21
CA GLN A 26 -27.65 -19.03 -29.37
C GLN A 26 -28.85 -19.91 -28.97
N VAL A 27 -29.93 -19.29 -28.51
CA VAL A 27 -31.25 -19.27 -29.19
C VAL A 27 -32.26 -18.35 -28.44
N ALA A 28 -32.91 -17.51 -29.24
CA ALA A 28 -34.27 -16.92 -29.14
C ALA A 28 -34.57 -15.66 -28.26
N ALA A 29 -34.69 -14.53 -28.98
CA ALA A 29 -35.81 -13.56 -29.07
C ALA A 29 -36.42 -12.85 -27.82
N ALA A 30 -36.44 -11.51 -27.90
CA ALA A 30 -36.90 -10.51 -26.93
C ALA A 30 -38.44 -10.33 -26.88
N PRO A 31 -39.02 -9.52 -25.95
CA PRO A 31 -39.00 -8.06 -26.15
C PRO A 31 -38.85 -7.18 -24.88
N ALA A 32 -38.31 -5.98 -25.14
CA ALA A 32 -38.44 -4.70 -24.44
C ALA A 32 -39.06 -4.67 -23.03
N GLU A 33 -38.25 -4.31 -22.03
CA GLU A 33 -38.49 -3.11 -21.21
C GLU A 33 -37.33 -2.77 -20.28
N ARG A 34 -37.13 -1.45 -20.12
CA ARG A 34 -36.37 -0.77 -19.07
C ARG A 34 -34.85 -0.69 -19.24
N ILE A 35 -34.46 0.19 -20.16
CA ILE A 35 -33.35 1.11 -19.95
C ILE A 35 -33.54 1.77 -18.57
N LYS A 36 -32.78 1.35 -17.57
CA LYS A 36 -32.38 2.24 -16.47
C LYS A 36 -30.94 2.60 -16.73
N ASN A 37 -30.77 3.70 -17.43
CA ASN A 37 -29.55 4.49 -17.41
C ASN A 37 -29.34 4.94 -15.96
N ARG A 38 -28.78 4.06 -15.12
CA ARG A 38 -28.19 4.48 -13.86
C ARG A 38 -26.93 5.18 -14.29
N ASN A 39 -26.86 6.49 -14.08
CA ASN A 39 -25.58 7.16 -13.93
C ASN A 39 -24.69 6.23 -13.10
N SER A 40 -23.74 5.56 -13.73
CA SER A 40 -22.79 4.68 -13.06
C SER A 40 -21.84 5.60 -12.32
N HIS A 41 -22.31 6.19 -11.23
CA HIS A 41 -21.44 6.76 -10.23
C HIS A 41 -20.61 5.59 -9.71
N ILE A 42 -19.43 5.43 -10.28
CA ILE A 42 -18.40 4.57 -9.73
C ILE A 42 -18.25 5.05 -8.29
N ASN A 43 -18.64 4.20 -7.33
CA ASN A 43 -18.57 4.56 -5.92
C ASN A 43 -17.10 4.55 -5.51
N MET A 44 -16.46 5.71 -5.63
CA MET A 44 -15.05 5.87 -5.35
C MET A 44 -14.75 5.59 -3.87
N LYS A 45 -13.92 4.58 -3.59
CA LYS A 45 -13.43 4.32 -2.23
C LYS A 45 -12.17 5.14 -1.98
N LYS A 46 -12.18 5.92 -0.91
CA LYS A 46 -11.03 6.76 -0.52
C LYS A 46 -10.26 6.11 0.62
N ILE A 47 -8.96 5.94 0.44
CA ILE A 47 -8.02 5.47 1.45
C ILE A 47 -7.00 6.58 1.69
N ILE A 48 -6.83 6.98 2.95
CA ILE A 48 -5.84 7.98 3.36
C ILE A 48 -4.69 7.24 4.06
N VAL A 49 -3.48 7.42 3.53
CA VAL A 49 -2.24 6.90 4.11
C VAL A 49 -1.53 8.05 4.80
N ILE A 50 -1.32 7.96 6.12
CA ILE A 50 -0.61 9.00 6.89
C ILE A 50 0.82 8.53 7.14
N ASP A 51 1.78 9.24 6.55
CA ASP A 51 3.22 9.00 6.77
C ASP A 51 3.74 9.95 7.86
N GLY A 52 4.02 9.39 9.03
CA GLY A 52 4.65 10.08 10.15
C GLY A 52 6.18 10.02 10.14
N GLY A 53 6.81 9.60 9.03
CA GLY A 53 8.25 9.46 8.92
C GLY A 53 8.96 10.71 8.39
N PRO A 54 10.05 11.19 9.02
CA PRO A 54 10.84 12.32 8.51
C PRO A 54 11.67 11.96 7.27
N ARG A 55 11.82 10.67 6.96
CA ARG A 55 12.76 10.16 5.96
C ARG A 55 12.02 9.69 4.70
N PRO A 56 11.83 10.54 3.68
CA PRO A 56 11.24 10.10 2.42
C PRO A 56 12.10 8.99 1.83
N ASN A 57 11.47 7.89 1.43
CA ASN A 57 12.10 6.73 0.78
C ASN A 57 12.84 5.74 1.70
N MET A 58 12.78 5.90 3.02
CA MET A 58 13.28 4.86 3.96
C MET A 58 12.19 3.82 4.27
N ASN A 59 12.44 2.93 5.24
CA ASN A 59 11.62 1.74 5.49
C ASN A 59 10.12 2.06 5.60
N THR A 60 9.72 3.04 6.42
CA THR A 60 8.31 3.39 6.63
C THR A 60 7.66 3.85 5.33
N ALA A 61 8.32 4.75 4.59
CA ALA A 61 7.83 5.23 3.30
C ALA A 61 7.68 4.09 2.28
N GLN A 62 8.62 3.15 2.23
CA GLN A 62 8.55 1.98 1.33
C GLN A 62 7.38 1.05 1.71
N MET A 63 7.16 0.79 2.99
CA MET A 63 6.01 -0.01 3.46
C MET A 63 4.68 0.67 3.12
N LEU A 64 4.56 1.98 3.35
CA LEU A 64 3.37 2.76 3.02
C LEU A 64 3.13 2.83 1.50
N GLN A 65 4.20 2.88 0.70
CA GLN A 65 4.10 2.79 -0.75
C GLN A 65 3.56 1.41 -1.18
N LYS A 66 4.11 0.32 -0.65
CA LYS A 66 3.63 -1.03 -0.95
C LYS A 66 2.18 -1.24 -0.54
N PHE A 67 1.80 -0.71 0.62
CA PHE A 67 0.39 -0.67 1.03
C PHE A 67 -0.48 0.05 -0.01
N ALA A 68 -0.08 1.24 -0.46
CA ALA A 68 -0.83 1.99 -1.46
C ALA A 68 -0.91 1.26 -2.82
N GLU A 69 0.17 0.60 -3.25
CA GLU A 69 0.18 -0.26 -4.44
C GLU A 69 -0.82 -1.42 -4.30
N GLY A 70 -0.82 -2.08 -3.13
CA GLY A 70 -1.76 -3.15 -2.81
C GLY A 70 -3.22 -2.70 -2.85
N ALA A 71 -3.52 -1.55 -2.26
CA ALA A 71 -4.86 -0.95 -2.29
C ALA A 71 -5.32 -0.63 -3.73
N ARG A 72 -4.47 0.03 -4.52
CA ARG A 72 -4.79 0.37 -5.92
C ARG A 72 -4.96 -0.87 -6.81
N SER A 73 -4.32 -1.99 -6.47
CA SER A 73 -4.46 -3.25 -7.22
C SER A 73 -5.88 -3.83 -7.22
N GLN A 74 -6.79 -3.32 -6.37
CA GLN A 74 -8.18 -3.80 -6.30
C GLN A 74 -9.13 -3.19 -7.34
N GLY A 75 -8.79 -2.05 -7.95
CA GLY A 75 -9.65 -1.43 -8.95
C GLY A 75 -9.36 0.05 -9.16
N ALA A 76 -9.79 0.56 -10.32
CA ALA A 76 -9.68 1.99 -10.68
C ALA A 76 -10.63 2.90 -9.86
N ASP A 77 -11.58 2.30 -9.13
CA ASP A 77 -12.47 2.97 -8.19
C ASP A 77 -11.85 3.25 -6.81
N ILE A 78 -10.61 2.79 -6.58
CA ILE A 78 -9.86 3.05 -5.34
C ILE A 78 -8.99 4.31 -5.48
N GLU A 79 -9.36 5.38 -4.79
CA GLU A 79 -8.53 6.57 -4.60
C GLU A 79 -7.65 6.38 -3.36
N VAL A 80 -6.33 6.40 -3.53
CA VAL A 80 -5.38 6.38 -2.40
C VAL A 80 -4.61 7.70 -2.34
N LYS A 81 -4.79 8.46 -1.25
CA LYS A 81 -4.07 9.70 -0.97
C LYS A 81 -3.08 9.50 0.17
N THR A 82 -1.80 9.76 -0.09
CA THR A 82 -0.77 9.78 0.95
C THR A 82 -0.57 11.20 1.46
N VAL A 83 -0.57 11.36 2.79
CA VAL A 83 -0.32 12.62 3.49
C VAL A 83 0.93 12.44 4.33
N ARG A 84 1.98 13.20 4.06
CA ARG A 84 3.22 13.17 4.85
C ARG A 84 3.18 14.27 5.89
N LEU A 85 3.22 13.90 7.17
CA LEU A 85 3.06 14.86 8.27
C LEU A 85 4.19 15.91 8.29
N TYR A 86 5.41 15.51 7.92
CA TYR A 86 6.57 16.41 7.85
C TYR A 86 6.51 17.42 6.68
N GLU A 87 5.53 17.30 5.79
CA GLU A 87 5.29 18.25 4.69
C GLU A 87 4.10 19.17 4.97
N LEU A 88 3.41 18.99 6.10
CA LEU A 88 2.27 19.82 6.46
C LEU A 88 2.71 21.15 7.06
N ASP A 89 2.03 22.22 6.65
CA ASP A 89 2.03 23.49 7.34
C ASP A 89 1.02 23.42 8.50
N TYR A 90 1.45 23.79 9.71
CA TYR A 90 0.66 23.70 10.94
C TYR A 90 -0.16 24.97 11.23
N ASN A 91 -0.20 25.93 10.30
CA ASN A 91 -0.79 27.24 10.53
C ASN A 91 -2.30 27.26 10.87
N ASP A 92 -3.09 26.23 10.53
CA ASP A 92 -4.54 26.23 10.76
C ASP A 92 -5.10 25.11 11.66
N TYR A 93 -4.24 24.15 12.06
CA TYR A 93 -4.57 23.00 12.93
C TYR A 93 -5.88 22.24 12.61
N SER A 94 -6.40 22.32 11.38
CA SER A 94 -7.72 21.78 11.07
C SER A 94 -7.66 20.31 10.63
N LEU A 95 -8.07 19.41 11.53
CA LEU A 95 -8.26 17.98 11.23
C LEU A 95 -9.67 17.56 11.69
N THR A 96 -10.62 17.48 10.76
CA THR A 96 -11.94 16.89 11.01
C THR A 96 -11.93 15.45 10.53
N ALA A 97 -11.68 14.50 11.45
CA ALA A 97 -11.74 13.07 11.11
C ALA A 97 -13.22 12.59 11.07
N PRO A 98 -13.65 11.87 10.02
CA PRO A 98 -15.01 11.33 9.94
C PRO A 98 -15.25 10.15 10.91
N LYS A 99 -16.52 9.72 11.01
CA LYS A 99 -16.98 8.54 11.79
C LYS A 99 -16.13 7.28 11.50
N ARG A 100 -16.10 6.36 12.49
CA ARG A 100 -15.46 5.02 12.49
C ARG A 100 -15.02 4.51 11.10
N MET A 101 -13.73 4.24 10.95
CA MET A 101 -13.08 3.80 9.71
C MET A 101 -12.13 2.63 9.96
N PRO A 102 -11.95 1.70 9.00
CA PRO A 102 -10.89 0.71 9.08
C PRO A 102 -9.52 1.38 9.17
N VAL A 103 -8.68 0.93 10.11
CA VAL A 103 -7.32 1.45 10.31
C VAL A 103 -6.30 0.34 10.16
N VAL A 104 -5.20 0.63 9.47
CA VAL A 104 -4.00 -0.21 9.45
C VAL A 104 -2.84 0.63 9.97
N LEU A 105 -2.18 0.13 11.02
CA LEU A 105 -0.96 0.68 11.58
C LEU A 105 0.23 -0.09 11.01
N ILE A 106 1.11 0.63 10.33
CA ILE A 106 2.36 0.07 9.77
C ILE A 106 3.51 0.56 10.63
N GLU A 107 4.23 -0.37 11.25
CA GLU A 107 5.36 -0.08 12.14
C GLU A 107 6.66 -0.63 11.57
N THR A 108 7.68 0.21 11.52
CA THR A 108 9.05 -0.21 11.21
C THR A 108 9.92 -0.02 12.45
N LEU A 109 10.30 -1.13 13.08
CA LEU A 109 10.88 -1.14 14.41
C LEU A 109 12.40 -1.30 14.38
N ASN A 110 13.02 -0.91 15.49
CA ASN A 110 14.45 -1.10 15.72
C ASN A 110 14.77 -2.49 16.27
N GLY A 111 13.88 -3.05 17.11
CA GLY A 111 14.05 -4.34 17.77
C GLY A 111 13.69 -5.53 16.90
N SER A 112 14.03 -6.74 17.37
CA SER A 112 13.59 -8.02 16.80
C SER A 112 12.25 -8.46 17.39
N PRO A 113 11.58 -9.50 16.87
CA PRO A 113 10.35 -10.02 17.48
C PRO A 113 10.50 -10.41 18.96
N LEU A 114 11.66 -10.97 19.35
CA LEU A 114 11.97 -11.34 20.73
C LEU A 114 12.28 -10.13 21.63
N ARG A 115 12.73 -9.02 21.03
CA ARG A 115 13.02 -7.74 21.71
C ARG A 115 12.12 -6.66 21.13
N ASN A 116 10.83 -6.97 21.03
CA ASN A 116 9.86 -6.04 20.47
C ASN A 116 9.82 -4.79 21.35
N ASN A 117 10.20 -3.66 20.77
CA ASN A 117 10.19 -2.36 21.43
C ASN A 117 9.03 -1.48 20.95
N SER A 118 8.07 -2.04 20.22
CA SER A 118 6.78 -1.41 20.02
C SER A 118 6.01 -1.48 21.33
N ASN A 119 5.56 -0.31 21.80
CA ASN A 119 4.58 -0.22 22.87
C ASN A 119 3.14 -0.24 22.31
N GLY A 120 2.93 -0.66 21.05
CA GLY A 120 1.64 -0.56 20.36
C GLY A 120 1.13 0.88 20.35
N TYR A 121 2.01 1.85 20.11
CA TYR A 121 1.71 3.29 20.27
C TYR A 121 1.12 3.70 21.65
N GLY A 122 1.08 2.80 22.65
CA GLY A 122 0.55 3.02 23.98
C GLY A 122 -0.87 3.58 24.00
N SER A 123 -1.06 4.66 24.76
CA SER A 123 -2.35 5.35 24.87
C SER A 123 -2.88 5.86 23.52
N MET A 124 -2.01 6.10 22.53
CA MET A 124 -2.45 6.55 21.22
C MET A 124 -3.21 5.45 20.46
N GLU A 125 -2.84 4.18 20.57
CA GLU A 125 -3.60 3.09 19.95
C GLU A 125 -4.98 2.96 20.59
N HIS A 126 -5.08 3.15 21.91
CA HIS A 126 -6.37 3.22 22.58
C HIS A 126 -7.24 4.37 22.03
N CYS A 127 -6.67 5.56 21.85
CA CYS A 127 -7.38 6.69 21.21
C CYS A 127 -7.82 6.36 19.78
N ILE A 128 -6.97 5.73 18.98
CA ILE A 128 -7.28 5.29 17.60
C ILE A 128 -8.43 4.29 17.62
N LYS A 129 -8.39 3.30 18.52
CA LYS A 129 -9.42 2.28 18.67
C LYS A 129 -10.79 2.89 18.99
N ILE A 130 -10.84 3.83 19.94
CA ILE A 130 -12.09 4.48 20.34
C ILE A 130 -12.62 5.39 19.22
N ALA A 131 -11.74 6.21 18.60
CA ALA A 131 -12.13 7.19 17.60
C ALA A 131 -12.48 6.56 16.24
N LEU A 132 -11.68 5.60 15.78
CA LEU A 132 -11.70 5.10 14.41
C LEU A 132 -12.14 3.64 14.33
N GLY A 133 -11.68 2.78 15.24
CA GLY A 133 -12.00 1.35 15.27
C GLY A 133 -10.76 0.50 15.49
N GLU A 134 -10.94 -0.83 15.60
CA GLU A 134 -9.83 -1.74 15.90
C GLU A 134 -8.75 -1.65 14.81
N PRO A 135 -7.52 -1.23 15.15
CA PRO A 135 -6.45 -1.16 14.19
C PRO A 135 -5.90 -2.56 13.87
N ARG A 136 -5.60 -2.79 12.59
CA ARG A 136 -4.80 -3.93 12.16
C ARG A 136 -3.33 -3.52 12.11
N HIS A 137 -2.43 -4.44 12.43
CA HIS A 137 -1.00 -4.14 12.49
C HIS A 137 -0.24 -4.84 11.36
N VAL A 138 0.71 -4.12 10.77
CA VAL A 138 1.77 -4.67 9.91
C VAL A 138 3.09 -4.20 10.51
N VAL A 139 3.91 -5.13 10.96
CA VAL A 139 5.15 -4.82 11.68
C VAL A 139 6.34 -5.38 10.92
N ALA A 140 7.29 -4.50 10.60
CA ALA A 140 8.62 -4.86 10.08
C ALA A 140 9.67 -4.66 11.19
N TYR A 141 10.43 -5.70 11.49
CA TYR A 141 11.40 -5.70 12.58
C TYR A 141 12.81 -5.37 12.11
N ASN A 142 13.66 -4.98 13.07
CA ASN A 142 15.09 -4.76 12.92
C ASN A 142 15.51 -3.96 11.68
N THR A 143 14.71 -2.95 11.33
CA THR A 143 14.90 -2.19 10.08
C THR A 143 16.12 -1.25 10.15
N TYR A 144 16.56 -0.77 8.98
CA TYR A 144 17.72 0.12 8.83
C TYR A 144 17.46 1.53 9.36
N GLN A 145 18.42 2.11 10.08
CA GLN A 145 18.33 3.48 10.59
C GLN A 145 18.77 4.49 9.53
N VAL A 146 19.83 4.17 8.79
CA VAL A 146 20.43 5.01 7.75
C VAL A 146 20.89 4.14 6.59
N LYS A 147 21.10 4.74 5.41
CA LYS A 147 21.59 4.00 4.24
C LYS A 147 23.06 3.57 4.37
N ASN A 148 23.86 4.41 5.01
CA ASN A 148 25.29 4.15 5.25
C ASN A 148 25.59 4.47 6.72
N TYR A 149 25.98 3.45 7.47
CA TYR A 149 26.29 3.56 8.90
C TYR A 149 27.66 4.16 9.17
N ASP A 150 28.61 4.05 8.24
CA ASP A 150 29.96 4.61 8.40
C ASP A 150 29.96 6.14 8.57
N ARG A 151 28.85 6.78 8.19
CA ARG A 151 28.63 8.22 8.31
C ARG A 151 28.13 8.67 9.69
N TYR A 152 27.85 7.74 10.61
CA TYR A 152 27.18 8.04 11.87
C TYR A 152 27.70 7.20 13.03
N GLU A 153 27.79 7.80 14.22
CA GLU A 153 28.08 7.10 15.46
C GLU A 153 26.81 6.44 16.00
N LEU A 154 26.51 5.24 15.50
CA LEU A 154 25.32 4.45 15.84
C LEU A 154 25.69 3.15 16.57
N ALA A 155 26.65 3.20 17.49
CA ALA A 155 27.21 2.04 18.19
C ALA A 155 26.17 1.18 18.95
N GLY A 156 24.99 1.73 19.23
CA GLY A 156 23.86 0.97 19.79
C GLY A 156 23.22 -0.03 18.81
N PHE A 157 23.62 -0.05 17.54
CA PHE A 157 23.11 -0.94 16.51
C PHE A 157 24.25 -1.70 15.83
N SER A 158 24.01 -2.99 15.54
CA SER A 158 24.87 -3.78 14.64
C SER A 158 24.34 -3.66 13.22
N GLU A 159 25.10 -3.00 12.34
CA GLU A 159 24.78 -2.89 10.91
C GLU A 159 24.71 -4.27 10.25
N GLU A 160 25.67 -5.14 10.54
CA GLU A 160 25.74 -6.50 10.00
C GLU A 160 24.49 -7.32 10.37
N ALA A 161 24.07 -7.29 11.64
CA ALA A 161 22.87 -8.00 12.06
C ALA A 161 21.60 -7.43 11.41
N LYS A 162 21.54 -6.11 11.19
CA LYS A 162 20.44 -5.45 10.50
C LYS A 162 20.40 -5.81 9.03
N ARG A 163 21.56 -5.86 8.37
CA ARG A 163 21.73 -6.28 6.97
C ARG A 163 21.18 -7.68 6.77
N LYS A 164 21.69 -8.62 7.58
CA LYS A 164 21.26 -10.01 7.54
C LYS A 164 19.74 -10.14 7.69
N TRP A 165 19.17 -9.48 8.72
CA TRP A 165 17.73 -9.51 8.93
C TRP A 165 16.95 -8.94 7.74
N ARG A 166 17.38 -7.80 7.20
CA ARG A 166 16.75 -7.16 6.07
C ARG A 166 16.77 -8.07 4.84
N ASP A 167 17.92 -8.65 4.53
CA ASP A 167 18.08 -9.50 3.34
C ASP A 167 17.21 -10.77 3.45
N GLU A 168 16.96 -11.25 4.67
CA GLU A 168 16.10 -12.41 4.94
C GLU A 168 14.59 -12.08 4.91
N HIS A 169 14.17 -10.91 5.41
CA HIS A 169 12.75 -10.66 5.74
C HIS A 169 12.10 -9.51 4.95
N TRP A 170 12.88 -8.63 4.32
CA TRP A 170 12.34 -7.37 3.81
C TRP A 170 11.29 -7.54 2.72
N GLU A 171 11.51 -8.46 1.79
CA GLU A 171 10.53 -8.74 0.73
C GLU A 171 9.22 -9.31 1.29
N GLU A 172 9.30 -10.13 2.34
CA GLU A 172 8.10 -10.64 3.04
C GLU A 172 7.35 -9.49 3.73
N ASP A 173 8.06 -8.58 4.40
CA ASP A 173 7.45 -7.42 5.06
C ASP A 173 6.79 -6.46 4.06
N LEU A 174 7.42 -6.23 2.90
CA LEU A 174 6.83 -5.49 1.79
C LEU A 174 5.55 -6.18 1.27
N GLN A 175 5.56 -7.51 1.16
CA GLN A 175 4.39 -8.26 0.73
C GLN A 175 3.25 -8.18 1.76
N LYS A 176 3.55 -8.25 3.06
CA LYS A 176 2.54 -8.05 4.12
C LYS A 176 1.88 -6.68 4.03
N ALA A 177 2.67 -5.63 3.79
CA ALA A 177 2.14 -4.27 3.61
C ALA A 177 1.23 -4.18 2.38
N PHE A 178 1.69 -4.75 1.26
CA PHE A 178 0.90 -4.83 0.03
C PHE A 178 -0.43 -5.56 0.24
N ASP A 179 -0.41 -6.75 0.86
CA ASP A 179 -1.61 -7.53 1.12
C ASP A 179 -2.57 -6.82 2.09
N ALA A 180 -2.05 -6.09 3.08
CA ALA A 180 -2.87 -5.28 3.97
C ALA A 180 -3.61 -4.17 3.22
N GLY A 181 -2.92 -3.49 2.29
CA GLY A 181 -3.55 -2.48 1.43
C GLY A 181 -4.64 -3.07 0.55
N ARG A 182 -4.36 -4.23 -0.05
CA ARG A 182 -5.32 -4.99 -0.86
C ARG A 182 -6.58 -5.32 -0.06
N ARG A 183 -6.42 -5.88 1.14
CA ARG A 183 -7.54 -6.25 2.03
C ARG A 183 -8.37 -5.02 2.43
N MET A 184 -7.72 -3.91 2.78
CA MET A 184 -8.42 -2.67 3.13
C MET A 184 -9.30 -2.18 1.98
N ALA A 185 -8.80 -2.17 0.75
CA ALA A 185 -9.58 -1.76 -0.42
C ALA A 185 -10.74 -2.72 -0.73
N ALA A 186 -10.53 -4.02 -0.54
CA ALA A 186 -11.56 -5.04 -0.67
C ALA A 186 -12.64 -4.95 0.43
N GLY A 187 -12.35 -4.32 1.57
CA GLY A 187 -13.26 -4.24 2.71
C GLY A 187 -13.35 -5.54 3.52
N ILE A 188 -12.31 -6.37 3.45
CA ILE A 188 -12.19 -7.66 4.16
C ILE A 188 -11.12 -7.57 5.25
#